data_AF-A0A0B0IHU3-F1
#
_entry.id   AF-A0A0B0IHU3-F1
#
_cell.length_a   1.000
_cell.length_b   1.000
_cell.length_c   1.000
_cell.angle_alpha   90.00
_cell.angle_beta   90.00
_cell.angle_gamma   90.00
#
_symmetry.space_group_name_H-M   'P 1'
#
loop_
_entity.id
_entity.type
_entity.pdbx_description
1 polymer ?
#
loop_
_entity_poly.entity_id
_entity_poly.type
_entity_poly.pdbx_seq_one_letter_code
_entity_poly.pdbx_strand_id
1 'polypeptide(L)' 'MVTFIFFVILISMLLIMSLFDTVIYGRAFLESIIHIYPFELGTRRTIVTSGAIVGLVIAIYIDYKEKKDTKGQQSANK' A
#
# COMPACT_ATOMS: atom_id res chain seq x y z
N MET A 1 3.81 13.36 3.59
CA MET A 1 4.40 12.37 2.66
C MET A 1 3.30 11.40 2.28
N VAL A 2 2.92 11.44 1.01
CA VAL A 2 1.87 10.62 0.41
C VAL A 2 2.20 9.13 0.55
N THR A 3 3.47 8.74 0.46
CA THR A 3 3.93 7.37 0.72
C THR A 3 3.61 6.87 2.13
N PHE A 4 3.74 7.71 3.15
CA PHE A 4 3.41 7.31 4.52
C PHE A 4 1.93 6.98 4.67
N ILE A 5 1.06 7.85 4.14
CA ILE A 5 -0.40 7.66 4.16
C ILE A 5 -0.77 6.39 3.36
N PHE A 6 -0.12 6.16 2.23
CA PHE A 6 -0.30 4.94 1.44
C PHE A 6 -0.04 3.67 2.28
N PHE A 7 1.06 3.61 3.03
CA PHE A 7 1.36 2.46 3.90
C PHE A 7 0.34 2.28 5.02
N VAL A 8 -0.12 3.38 5.64
CA VAL A 8 -1.14 3.32 6.70
C VAL A 8 -2.44 2.73 6.17
N ILE A 9 -2.89 3.17 4.99
CA ILE A 9 -4.10 2.65 4.34
C ILE A 9 -3.91 1.18 3.96
N LEU A 10 -2.76 0.83 3.37
CA LEU A 10 -2.44 -0.54 2.96
C LEU A 10 -2.49 -1.50 4.15
N ILE A 11 -1.82 -1.15 5.25
CA ILE A 11 -1.81 -1.97 6.48
C ILE A 11 -3.22 -2.08 7.06
N SER A 12 -3.97 -0.98 7.10
CA SER A 12 -5.36 -0.99 7.61
C SER A 12 -6.26 -1.93 6.80
N MET A 13 -6.14 -1.91 5.47
CA MET A 13 -6.87 -2.83 4.60
C MET A 13 -6.48 -4.29 4.82
N LEU A 14 -5.19 -4.59 4.99
CA LEU A 14 -4.72 -5.95 5.27
C LEU A 14 -5.22 -6.48 6.61
N LEU A 15 -5.26 -5.63 7.65
CA LEU A 15 -5.81 -5.99 8.95
C LEU A 15 -7.31 -6.28 8.87
N ILE A 16 -8.06 -5.46 8.13
CA ILE A 16 -9.50 -5.67 7.90
C ILE A 16 -9.74 -6.97 7.13
N MET A 17 -8.96 -7.23 6.06
CA MET A 17 -9.03 -8.50 5.32
C MET A 17 -8.75 -9.70 6.23
N SER A 18 -7.71 -9.64 7.05
CA SER A 18 -7.37 -10.70 8.00
C SER A 18 -8.48 -10.93 9.03
N LEU A 19 -9.13 -9.86 9.49
CA LEU A 19 -10.28 -9.94 10.39
C LEU A 19 -11.45 -10.66 9.71
N PHE A 20 -11.79 -10.28 8.48
CA PHE A 20 -12.82 -10.98 7.70
C PHE A 20 -12.47 -12.45 7.48
N ASP A 21 -11.22 -12.76 7.14
CA ASP A 21 -10.79 -14.14 6.93
C ASP A 21 -10.91 -14.98 8.20
N THR A 22 -10.59 -14.38 9.35
CA THR A 22 -10.73 -15.01 10.67
C THR A 22 -12.19 -15.28 11.01
N VAL A 23 -13.07 -14.31 10.78
CA VAL A 23 -14.50 -14.41 11.12
C VAL A 23 -15.25 -15.35 10.17
N ILE A 24 -14.96 -15.29 8.86
CA ILE A 24 -15.69 -16.03 7.83
C ILE A 24 -15.15 -17.45 7.68
N TYR A 25 -13.83 -17.62 7.64
CA TYR A 25 -13.19 -18.91 7.34
C TYR A 25 -12.64 -19.60 8.60
N GLY A 26 -12.75 -19.00 9.78
CA GLY A 26 -12.32 -19.59 11.05
C GLY A 26 -10.80 -19.78 11.18
N ARG A 27 -10.01 -19.15 10.31
CA ARG A 27 -8.54 -19.25 10.34
C ARG A 27 -7.95 -18.35 11.42
N ALA A 28 -6.80 -18.72 11.97
CA ALA A 28 -6.13 -17.88 12.95
C ALA A 28 -5.68 -16.55 12.32
N PHE A 29 -5.85 -15.43 13.04
CA PHE A 29 -5.57 -14.09 12.52
C PHE A 29 -4.14 -13.91 11.97
N LEU A 30 -3.14 -14.47 12.65
CA LEU A 30 -1.74 -14.43 12.17
C LEU A 30 -1.53 -15.30 10.93
N GLU A 31 -2.24 -16.42 10.85
CA GLU A 31 -2.19 -17.33 9.71
C GLU A 31 -2.82 -16.68 8.47
N SER A 32 -3.95 -15.98 8.65
CA SER A 32 -4.60 -15.18 7.60
C SER A 32 -3.67 -14.10 7.04
N ILE A 33 -2.89 -13.39 7.88
CA ILE A 33 -1.91 -12.39 7.40
C ILE A 33 -0.85 -13.03 6.48
N ILE A 34 -0.31 -14.17 6.86
CA ILE A 34 0.70 -14.88 6.06
C ILE A 34 0.08 -15.41 4.76
N HIS A 35 -1.19 -15.79 4.80
CA HIS A 35 -1.92 -16.36 3.67
C HIS A 35 -2.53 -15.32 2.70
N ILE A 36 -2.46 -14.03 3.02
CA ILE A 36 -2.85 -12.95 2.10
C ILE A 36 -1.78 -12.75 1.01
N TYR A 37 -0.50 -13.05 1.29
CA TYR A 37 0.62 -12.81 0.39
C TYR A 37 1.24 -14.00 -0.38
N PRO A 38 0.72 -15.26 -0.38
CA PRO A 38 1.26 -16.26 -1.27
C PRO A 38 0.96 -15.82 -2.71
N PHE A 39 2.04 -15.57 -3.45
CA PHE A 39 2.02 -14.98 -4.77
C PHE A 39 1.61 -16.05 -5.79
N GLU A 40 0.32 -16.40 -5.80
CA GLU A 40 -0.26 -17.30 -6.79
C GLU A 40 -0.59 -16.50 -8.05
N LEU A 41 0.18 -16.74 -9.11
CA LEU A 41 0.01 -16.12 -10.42
C LEU A 41 -1.40 -16.39 -10.99
N GLY A 42 -2.09 -15.33 -11.40
CA GLY A 42 -3.40 -15.42 -12.07
C GLY A 42 -4.61 -15.39 -11.14
N THR A 43 -4.41 -15.17 -9.83
CA THR A 43 -5.49 -15.07 -8.85
C THR A 43 -5.89 -13.61 -8.59
N ARG A 44 -7.02 -13.41 -7.91
CA ARG A 44 -7.44 -12.07 -7.42
C ARG A 44 -6.37 -11.43 -6.53
N ARG A 45 -5.53 -12.23 -5.85
CA ARG A 45 -4.41 -11.75 -5.03
C ARG A 45 -3.37 -11.04 -5.88
N THR A 46 -3.06 -11.54 -7.08
CA THR A 46 -2.12 -10.90 -8.01
C THR A 46 -2.56 -9.48 -8.39
N ILE A 47 -3.87 -9.25 -8.57
CA ILE A 47 -4.42 -7.93 -8.93
C ILE A 47 -4.23 -6.94 -7.77
N VAL A 48 -4.48 -7.38 -6.54
CA VAL A 48 -4.29 -6.54 -5.36
C VAL A 48 -2.81 -6.21 -5.17
N THR A 49 -1.93 -7.19 -5.32
CA THR A 49 -0.48 -6.98 -5.17
C THR A 49 0.09 -6.10 -6.29
N SER A 50 -0.32 -6.29 -7.54
CA SER A 50 0.12 -5.44 -8.65
C SER A 50 -0.39 -4.02 -8.50
N GLY A 51 -1.66 -3.83 -8.08
CA GLY A 51 -2.22 -2.53 -7.76
C GLY A 51 -1.47 -1.83 -6.62
N ALA A 52 -1.09 -2.57 -5.57
CA ALA A 52 -0.28 -2.04 -4.47
C ALA A 52 1.11 -1.58 -4.95
N ILE A 53 1.77 -2.33 -5.83
CA ILE A 53 3.06 -1.93 -6.42
C ILE A 53 2.92 -0.65 -7.24
N VAL A 54 1.91 -0.57 -8.11
CA VAL A 54 1.66 0.63 -8.94
C VAL A 54 1.33 1.85 -8.05
N GLY A 55 0.46 1.67 -7.05
CA GLY A 55 0.12 2.71 -6.09
C GLY A 55 1.33 3.23 -5.31
N LEU A 56 2.23 2.32 -4.89
CA LEU A 56 3.47 2.69 -4.22
C LEU A 56 4.38 3.54 -5.13
N VAL A 57 4.57 3.12 -6.39
CA VAL A 57 5.38 3.87 -7.36
C VAL A 57 4.82 5.28 -7.57
N ILE A 58 3.50 5.42 -7.68
CA ILE A 58 2.83 6.72 -7.83
C ILE A 58 3.00 7.58 -6.57
N ALA A 59 2.79 7.00 -5.39
CA ALA A 59 2.94 7.73 -4.13
C ALA A 59 4.37 8.25 -3.93
N ILE A 60 5.37 7.43 -4.27
CA ILE A 60 6.78 7.82 -4.30
C ILE A 60 6.97 8.99 -5.29
N TYR A 61 6.49 8.84 -6.53
CA TYR A 61 6.63 9.88 -7.54
C TYR A 61 6.03 11.22 -7.11
N ILE A 62 4.86 11.22 -6.46
CA ILE A 62 4.22 12.43 -5.94
C ILE A 62 5.09 13.08 -4.87
N ASP A 63 5.57 12.32 -3.87
CA ASP A 63 6.45 12.85 -2.83
C ASP A 63 7.76 13.42 -3.39
N TYR A 64 8.33 12.78 -4.42
CA TYR A 64 9.53 13.27 -5.11
C TYR A 64 9.25 14.56 -5.90
N LYS A 65 8.11 14.63 -6.60
CA LYS A 65 7.70 15.82 -7.35
C LYS A 65 7.46 17.00 -6.41
N GLU A 66 6.72 16.79 -5.34
CA GLU A 66 6.40 17.83 -4.35
C GLU A 66 7.68 18.42 -3.73
N LYS A 67 8.65 17.56 -3.37
CA LYS A 67 9.98 17.99 -2.90
C LYS A 67 10.77 18.81 -3.92
N LYS A 68 10.60 18.54 -5.22
CA LYS A 68 11.26 19.29 -6.30
C LYS A 68 10.64 20.68 -6.48
N ASP A 69 9.31 20.75 -6.45
CA ASP A 69 8.56 21.99 -6.64
C ASP A 69 8.79 22.98 -5.47
N THR A 70 8.85 22.48 -4.23
CA THR A 70 9.16 23.34 -3.05
C THR A 70 10.58 23.93 -3.11
N LYS A 71 11.57 23.21 -3.65
CA LYS A 71 12.95 23.71 -3.81
C LYS A 71 13.07 24.78 -4.91
N GLY A 72 12.28 24.65 -5.98
CA GLY A 72 12.21 25.65 -7.05
C GLY A 72 11.61 26.97 -6.58
N GLN A 73 10.52 26.91 -5.78
CA GLN A 73 9.88 28.12 -5.23
C GLN A 73 10.75 28.86 -4.20
N GLN A 74 11.55 28.17 -3.39
CA GLN A 74 12.47 28.82 -2.45
C GLN A 74 13.67 29.50 -3.13
N SER A 75 14.07 29.08 -4.33
CA SER A 75 15.17 29.70 -5.08
C SER A 75 14.72 30.88 -5.96
N ALA A 76 13.43 30.98 -6.29
CA ALA A 76 12.87 32.10 -7.04
C ALA A 76 12.49 33.31 -6.16
N ASN A 77 12.54 33.17 -4.84
CA ASN A 77 12.16 34.20 -3.87
C ASN A 77 13.37 34.74 -3.07
N LYS A 78 14.59 34.51 -3.56
CA LYS A 78 15.86 35.08 -3.09
C LYS A 78 16.49 35.89 -4.22
#